data_AF-A0A3L7MVB7-F1
#
_entry.id   AF-A0A3L7MVB7-F1
#
_cell.length_a   1.000
_cell.length_b   1.000
_cell.length_c   1.000
_cell.angle_alpha   90.00
_cell.angle_beta   90.00
_cell.angle_gamma   90.00
#
_symmetry.space_group_name_H-M   'P 1'
#
loop_
_entity.id
_entity.type
_entity.pdbx_description
1 polymer ?
#
loop_
_entity_poly.entity_id
_entity_poly.type
_entity_poly.pdbx_seq_one_letter_code
_entity_poly.pdbx_strand_id
1 'polypeptide(L)'
;MKIIRNAFTLIELLVVIAIIAILIGLLLPAVQKVREAAARMSCQNNLKQMGLACHNYESTFQQLPPGQGPPPISDNGTSRPSLQSVILPYLEGANLYALFNFNYDVNGNAAPAPADHAKARIQDVKAFLCPSDPSAARVSGNQGRCNYFGSIGNSPQARETDRTRMGIFNVQVSGGTPSSGGAVVTSVVRILDVSDGTSNTAMFSEIKRSMLASNTTPPDPTHVLAIPNLSAILDYPATGNCGTTTSINYAGLQYFRGAVNATSVYSHTMEINSKKTDCIDASFTRAHHASRSYHTGGVNTCFVDGSVKFMRDNISLLLWKNLGTRSGGEVIDSSQY
;
A
#
# COMPACT_ATOMS: atom_id res chain seq x y z
N MET A 1 61.08 -12.18 -38.99
CA MET A 1 60.33 -10.95 -38.62
C MET A 1 60.26 -10.89 -37.10
N LYS A 2 61.09 -10.04 -36.48
CA LYS A 2 61.24 -9.99 -35.02
C LYS A 2 60.12 -9.09 -34.46
N ILE A 3 59.13 -9.69 -33.81
CA ILE A 3 58.02 -8.95 -33.19
C ILE A 3 58.57 -8.29 -31.92
N ILE A 4 58.76 -6.97 -31.96
CA ILE A 4 59.08 -6.18 -30.77
C ILE A 4 57.82 -6.15 -29.90
N ARG A 5 57.86 -6.83 -28.75
CA ARG A 5 56.79 -6.77 -27.76
C ARG A 5 57.11 -5.63 -26.80
N ASN A 6 56.31 -4.57 -26.82
CA ASN A 6 56.42 -3.48 -25.85
C ASN A 6 55.99 -4.02 -24.48
N ALA A 7 56.89 -3.97 -23.50
CA ALA A 7 56.58 -4.32 -22.11
C ALA A 7 55.97 -3.10 -21.41
N PHE A 8 54.83 -3.29 -20.74
CA PHE A 8 54.18 -2.26 -19.94
C PHE A 8 55.02 -1.96 -18.70
N THR A 9 55.22 -0.67 -18.38
CA THR A 9 55.88 -0.26 -17.15
C THR A 9 54.90 -0.33 -15.97
N LEU A 10 55.43 -0.59 -14.77
CA LEU A 10 54.62 -0.63 -13.54
C LEU A 10 53.88 0.70 -13.29
N ILE A 11 54.47 1.81 -13.70
CA ILE A 11 53.88 3.15 -13.58
C ILE A 11 52.67 3.29 -14.50
N GLU A 12 52.76 2.88 -15.77
CA GLU A 12 51.63 2.94 -16.70
C GLU A 12 50.43 2.13 -16.22
N LEU A 13 50.67 0.94 -15.66
CA LEU A 13 49.61 0.12 -15.08
C LEU A 13 48.95 0.81 -13.86
N LEU A 14 49.77 1.39 -12.98
CA LEU A 14 49.29 2.04 -11.76
C LEU A 14 48.47 3.31 -12.06
N VAL A 15 48.89 4.10 -13.05
CA VAL A 15 48.14 5.28 -13.52
C VAL A 15 46.77 4.87 -14.08
N VAL A 16 46.71 3.81 -14.89
CA VAL A 16 45.44 3.32 -15.45
C VAL A 16 44.49 2.86 -14.35
N ILE A 17 44.99 2.11 -13.37
CA ILE A 17 44.17 1.66 -12.23
C ILE A 17 43.70 2.86 -11.39
N ALA A 18 44.56 3.87 -11.17
CA ALA A 18 44.20 5.07 -10.44
C ALA A 18 43.07 5.86 -11.15
N ILE A 19 43.16 6.01 -12.47
CA ILE A 19 42.11 6.67 -13.26
C ILE A 19 40.80 5.88 -13.19
N ILE A 20 40.84 4.56 -13.35
CA ILE A 20 39.63 3.70 -13.26
C ILE A 20 39.02 3.81 -11.85
N ALA A 21 39.83 3.78 -10.80
CA ALA A 21 39.35 3.91 -9.43
C ALA A 21 38.65 5.26 -9.19
N ILE A 22 39.23 6.36 -9.69
CA ILE A 22 38.61 7.70 -9.62
C ILE A 22 37.30 7.73 -10.41
N LEU A 23 37.28 7.20 -11.64
CA LEU A 23 36.08 7.17 -12.47
C LEU A 23 34.95 6.36 -11.81
N ILE A 24 35.25 5.16 -11.28
CA ILE A 24 34.26 4.34 -10.57
C ILE A 24 33.79 5.05 -9.29
N GLY A 25 34.71 5.67 -8.55
CA GLY A 25 34.40 6.43 -7.33
C GLY A 25 33.43 7.58 -7.58
N LEU A 26 33.55 8.26 -8.72
CA LEU A 26 32.65 9.35 -9.11
C LEU A 26 31.34 8.85 -9.74
N LEU A 27 31.36 7.71 -10.44
CA LEU A 27 30.19 7.16 -11.13
C LEU A 27 29.23 6.41 -10.21
N LEU A 28 29.72 5.72 -9.17
CA LEU A 28 28.87 4.90 -8.30
C LEU A 28 27.76 5.72 -7.60
N PRO A 29 28.05 6.88 -6.96
CA PRO A 29 27.01 7.71 -6.35
C PRO A 29 26.02 8.25 -7.38
N ALA A 30 26.49 8.59 -8.59
CA ALA A 30 25.65 9.10 -9.65
C ALA A 30 24.68 8.03 -10.17
N VAL A 31 25.16 6.81 -10.43
CA VAL A 31 24.33 5.68 -10.87
C VAL A 31 23.27 5.34 -9.83
N GLN A 32 23.60 5.38 -8.54
CA GLN A 32 22.63 5.14 -7.46
C GLN A 32 21.52 6.20 -7.43
N LYS A 33 21.86 7.48 -7.57
CA LYS A 33 20.87 8.57 -7.66
C LYS A 33 19.94 8.39 -8.85
N VAL A 34 20.48 8.01 -10.02
CA VAL A 34 19.69 7.77 -11.23
C VAL A 34 18.75 6.57 -11.05
N ARG A 35 19.24 5.47 -10.45
CA ARG A 35 18.42 4.28 -10.17
C ARG A 35 17.26 4.61 -9.23
N GLU A 36 17.51 5.37 -8.18
CA GLU A 36 16.46 5.74 -7.23
C GLU A 36 15.44 6.70 -7.85
N ALA A 37 15.88 7.65 -8.67
CA ALA A 37 14.96 8.49 -9.43
C ALA A 37 14.09 7.67 -10.39
N ALA A 38 14.66 6.68 -11.09
CA ALA A 38 13.92 5.77 -11.97
C ALA A 38 12.94 4.88 -11.20
N ALA A 39 13.33 4.38 -10.04
CA ALA A 39 12.47 3.58 -9.18
C ALA A 39 11.29 4.42 -8.67
N ARG A 40 11.53 5.66 -8.22
CA ARG A 40 10.47 6.61 -7.83
C ARG A 40 9.52 6.94 -8.97
N MET A 41 10.03 7.22 -10.17
CA MET A 41 9.18 7.44 -11.35
C MET A 41 8.30 6.21 -11.65
N SER A 42 8.85 5.01 -11.47
CA SER A 42 8.09 3.77 -11.64
C SER A 42 6.98 3.64 -10.60
N CYS A 43 7.26 3.94 -9.32
CA CYS A 43 6.25 3.89 -8.27
C CYS A 43 5.15 4.95 -8.46
N GLN A 44 5.50 6.14 -8.98
CA GLN A 44 4.52 7.14 -9.39
C GLN A 44 3.65 6.67 -10.55
N ASN A 45 4.23 6.01 -11.56
CA ASN A 45 3.47 5.47 -12.68
C ASN A 45 2.51 4.34 -12.24
N ASN A 46 2.95 3.47 -11.34
CA ASN A 46 2.10 2.44 -10.75
C ASN A 46 0.87 3.04 -10.05
N LEU A 47 1.07 4.08 -9.23
CA LEU A 47 -0.03 4.81 -8.59
C LEU A 47 -0.96 5.48 -9.61
N LYS A 48 -0.41 6.09 -10.67
CA LYS A 48 -1.23 6.65 -11.76
C LYS A 48 -2.07 5.57 -12.45
N GLN A 49 -1.51 4.39 -12.70
CA GLN A 49 -2.26 3.27 -13.26
C GLN A 49 -3.39 2.83 -12.34
N MET A 50 -3.16 2.77 -11.02
CA MET A 50 -4.21 2.46 -10.04
C MET A 50 -5.31 3.52 -9.96
N GLY A 51 -4.95 4.81 -10.01
CA GLY A 51 -5.91 5.92 -10.09
C GLY A 51 -6.75 5.85 -11.37
N LEU A 52 -6.12 5.63 -12.52
CA LEU A 52 -6.81 5.45 -13.80
C LEU A 52 -7.73 4.23 -13.79
N ALA A 53 -7.29 3.13 -13.17
CA ALA A 53 -8.12 1.94 -13.00
C ALA A 53 -9.38 2.22 -12.17
N CYS A 54 -9.28 3.07 -11.15
CA CYS A 54 -10.44 3.51 -10.38
C CYS A 54 -11.39 4.39 -11.19
N HIS A 55 -10.87 5.28 -12.06
CA HIS A 55 -11.70 6.07 -12.97
C HIS A 55 -12.39 5.21 -14.05
N ASN A 56 -11.72 4.20 -14.58
CA ASN A 56 -12.32 3.27 -15.54
C ASN A 56 -13.42 2.42 -14.88
N TYR A 57 -13.19 2.00 -13.63
CA TYR A 57 -14.21 1.37 -12.81
C TYR A 57 -15.40 2.32 -12.62
N GLU A 58 -15.15 3.58 -12.26
CA GLU A 58 -16.19 4.59 -12.05
C GLU A 58 -16.97 4.91 -13.33
N SER A 59 -16.31 4.96 -14.48
CA SER A 59 -16.99 5.14 -15.78
C SER A 59 -17.97 4.01 -16.06
N THR A 60 -17.66 2.79 -15.63
CA THR A 60 -18.49 1.59 -15.87
C THR A 60 -19.62 1.45 -14.84
N PHE A 61 -19.34 1.71 -13.57
CA PHE A 61 -20.25 1.44 -12.46
C PHE A 61 -20.89 2.71 -11.84
N GLN A 62 -20.53 3.89 -12.33
CA GLN A 62 -20.97 5.21 -11.82
C GLN A 62 -20.65 5.44 -10.33
N GLN A 63 -19.62 4.74 -9.85
CA GLN A 63 -19.12 4.81 -8.48
C GLN A 63 -17.65 4.37 -8.43
N LEU A 64 -16.87 4.93 -7.51
CA LEU A 64 -15.51 4.45 -7.23
C LEU A 64 -15.54 3.02 -6.67
N PRO A 65 -14.46 2.24 -6.87
CA PRO A 65 -14.41 0.88 -6.36
C PRO A 65 -14.49 0.87 -4.83
N PRO A 66 -15.20 -0.11 -4.25
CA PRO A 66 -15.34 -0.19 -2.80
C PRO A 66 -14.01 -0.59 -2.15
N GLY A 67 -13.75 -0.08 -0.94
CA GLY A 67 -12.55 -0.46 -0.16
C GLY A 67 -12.48 -1.96 0.18
N GLN A 68 -13.62 -2.65 0.13
CA GLN A 68 -13.74 -4.09 0.29
C GLN A 68 -14.81 -4.61 -0.68
N GLY A 69 -14.52 -5.69 -1.41
CA GLY A 69 -15.44 -6.28 -2.40
C GLY A 69 -16.67 -6.93 -1.76
N PRO A 70 -17.59 -7.52 -2.55
CA PRO A 70 -18.86 -8.06 -2.06
C PRO A 70 -18.69 -9.15 -0.98
N PRO A 71 -19.72 -9.36 -0.12
CA PRO A 71 -19.70 -10.47 0.83
C PRO A 71 -19.87 -11.81 0.08
N PRO A 72 -19.18 -12.88 0.48
CA PRO A 72 -19.34 -14.20 -0.14
C PRO A 72 -20.71 -14.82 0.20
N ILE A 73 -21.24 -15.64 -0.71
CA ILE A 73 -22.55 -16.31 -0.59
C ILE A 73 -22.50 -17.51 0.37
N SER A 74 -21.34 -18.16 0.52
CA SER A 74 -21.13 -19.24 1.48
C SER A 74 -20.04 -18.84 2.50
N ASP A 75 -20.47 -18.50 3.71
CA ASP A 75 -19.64 -17.95 4.81
C ASP A 75 -18.80 -19.02 5.54
N ASN A 76 -18.13 -19.91 4.81
CA ASN A 76 -17.10 -20.78 5.42
C ASN A 76 -15.78 -20.03 5.64
N GLY A 77 -15.72 -18.73 5.32
CA GLY A 77 -14.53 -17.93 5.47
C GLY A 77 -14.82 -16.43 5.50
N THR A 78 -13.98 -15.75 6.28
CA THR A 78 -14.08 -14.35 6.70
C THR A 78 -13.51 -13.33 5.71
N SER A 79 -12.88 -13.78 4.61
CA SER A 79 -12.02 -12.95 3.78
C SER A 79 -12.68 -12.57 2.47
N ARG A 80 -12.98 -11.28 2.35
CA ARG A 80 -13.56 -10.63 1.16
C ARG A 80 -12.46 -10.23 0.18
N PRO A 81 -12.79 -9.93 -1.09
CA PRO A 81 -11.81 -9.38 -2.01
C PRO A 81 -11.38 -7.97 -1.56
N SER A 82 -10.11 -7.63 -1.78
CA SER A 82 -9.62 -6.28 -1.60
C SER A 82 -10.05 -5.37 -2.75
N LEU A 83 -9.96 -4.06 -2.52
CA LEU A 83 -9.96 -3.03 -3.56
C LEU A 83 -9.04 -3.39 -4.75
N GLN A 84 -7.82 -3.83 -4.44
CA GLN A 84 -6.80 -4.19 -5.43
C GLN A 84 -7.26 -5.34 -6.33
N SER A 85 -7.94 -6.35 -5.78
CA SER A 85 -8.54 -7.43 -6.58
C SER A 85 -9.65 -6.94 -7.50
N VAL A 86 -10.49 -6.01 -7.02
CA VAL A 86 -11.66 -5.51 -7.75
C VAL A 86 -11.24 -4.69 -8.97
N ILE A 87 -10.13 -3.95 -8.89
CA ILE A 87 -9.66 -3.09 -10.00
C ILE A 87 -8.78 -3.81 -11.03
N LEU A 88 -8.44 -5.10 -10.83
CA LEU A 88 -7.58 -5.86 -11.75
C LEU A 88 -7.97 -5.79 -13.24
N PRO A 89 -9.26 -5.87 -13.64
CA PRO A 89 -9.64 -5.80 -15.05
C PRO A 89 -9.20 -4.50 -15.73
N TYR A 90 -9.07 -3.43 -14.94
CA TYR A 90 -8.68 -2.10 -15.39
C TYR A 90 -7.16 -1.84 -15.28
N LEU A 91 -6.39 -2.85 -14.87
CA LEU A 91 -4.91 -2.86 -14.75
C LEU A 91 -4.28 -3.95 -15.63
N GLU A 92 -4.88 -4.24 -16.79
CA GLU A 92 -4.45 -5.35 -17.68
C GLU A 92 -4.47 -6.73 -17.00
N GLY A 93 -5.16 -6.85 -15.86
CA GLY A 93 -5.24 -8.05 -15.03
C GLY A 93 -6.47 -8.91 -15.28
N ALA A 94 -7.14 -8.77 -16.44
CA ALA A 94 -8.39 -9.48 -16.72
C ALA A 94 -8.28 -11.02 -16.62
N ASN A 95 -7.17 -11.59 -17.10
CA ASN A 95 -6.92 -13.04 -16.99
C ASN A 95 -6.77 -13.49 -15.53
N LEU A 96 -6.13 -12.66 -14.70
CA LEU A 96 -5.95 -12.94 -13.28
C LEU A 96 -7.27 -12.78 -12.52
N TYR A 97 -8.05 -11.75 -12.87
CA TYR A 97 -9.37 -11.51 -12.31
C TYR A 97 -10.33 -12.68 -12.59
N ALA A 98 -10.31 -13.25 -13.79
CA ALA A 98 -11.17 -14.37 -14.19
C ALA A 98 -10.94 -15.65 -13.36
N LEU A 99 -9.78 -15.78 -12.71
CA LEU A 99 -9.49 -16.89 -11.80
C LEU A 99 -10.14 -16.70 -10.41
N PHE A 100 -10.56 -15.48 -10.08
CA PHE A 100 -11.30 -15.21 -8.85
C PHE A 100 -12.81 -15.30 -9.10
N ASN A 101 -13.50 -16.00 -8.21
CA ASN A 101 -14.94 -15.98 -8.10
C ASN A 101 -15.32 -15.32 -6.76
N PHE A 102 -15.66 -14.03 -6.81
CA PHE A 102 -15.97 -13.24 -5.61
C PHE A 102 -17.30 -13.60 -4.93
N ASN A 103 -18.05 -14.56 -5.45
CA ASN A 103 -19.17 -15.15 -4.73
C ASN A 103 -18.71 -16.05 -3.57
N TYR A 104 -17.42 -16.39 -3.51
CA TYR A 104 -16.82 -17.25 -2.48
C TYR A 104 -15.67 -16.53 -1.77
N ASP A 105 -15.30 -17.02 -0.58
CA ASP A 105 -14.13 -16.52 0.16
C ASP A 105 -12.86 -16.61 -0.71
N VAL A 106 -12.10 -15.51 -0.78
CA VAL A 106 -10.90 -15.41 -1.63
C VAL A 106 -9.73 -16.27 -1.17
N ASN A 107 -9.67 -16.67 0.09
CA ASN A 107 -8.79 -17.71 0.65
C ASN A 107 -9.31 -19.13 0.43
N GLY A 108 -10.60 -19.30 0.13
CA GLY A 108 -11.22 -20.60 -0.12
C GLY A 108 -10.57 -21.33 -1.30
N ASN A 109 -10.34 -22.65 -1.12
CA ASN A 109 -9.68 -23.52 -2.13
C ASN A 109 -10.39 -24.86 -2.34
N ALA A 110 -11.48 -25.08 -1.62
CA ALA A 110 -12.22 -26.32 -1.62
C ALA A 110 -13.68 -26.00 -1.90
N ALA A 111 -14.37 -26.96 -2.54
CA ALA A 111 -15.78 -26.83 -2.87
C ALA A 111 -16.59 -26.33 -1.65
N PRO A 112 -17.45 -25.32 -1.82
CA PRO A 112 -17.91 -24.78 -3.10
C PRO A 112 -17.01 -23.70 -3.72
N ALA A 113 -15.95 -23.24 -3.05
CA ALA A 113 -15.02 -22.25 -3.59
C ALA A 113 -14.15 -22.86 -4.71
N PRO A 114 -13.97 -22.16 -5.86
CA PRO A 114 -13.12 -22.65 -6.94
C PRO A 114 -11.66 -22.85 -6.52
N ALA A 115 -11.06 -23.97 -6.92
CA ALA A 115 -9.64 -24.24 -6.68
C ALA A 115 -8.70 -23.22 -7.37
N ASP A 116 -9.19 -22.53 -8.41
CA ASP A 116 -8.43 -21.54 -9.18
C ASP A 116 -8.06 -20.29 -8.38
N HIS A 117 -8.74 -20.00 -7.25
CA HIS A 117 -8.34 -18.95 -6.32
C HIS A 117 -6.86 -19.11 -5.91
N ALA A 118 -6.40 -20.34 -5.68
CA ALA A 118 -5.02 -20.61 -5.32
C ALA A 118 -4.02 -20.18 -6.40
N LYS A 119 -4.37 -20.32 -7.68
CA LYS A 119 -3.53 -19.89 -8.80
C LYS A 119 -3.47 -18.37 -8.89
N ALA A 120 -4.58 -17.68 -8.62
CA ALA A 120 -4.66 -16.24 -8.66
C ALA A 120 -3.86 -15.57 -7.52
N ARG A 121 -3.97 -16.13 -6.31
CA ARG A 121 -3.34 -15.57 -5.11
C ARG A 121 -1.81 -15.55 -5.15
N ILE A 122 -1.16 -16.40 -5.94
CA ILE A 122 0.31 -16.48 -5.99
C ILE A 122 0.95 -15.58 -7.04
N GLN A 123 0.15 -14.99 -7.93
CA GLN A 123 0.65 -14.08 -8.96
C GLN A 123 0.91 -12.70 -8.38
N ASP A 124 2.04 -12.10 -8.74
CA ASP A 124 2.25 -10.68 -8.51
C ASP A 124 1.67 -9.87 -9.67
N VAL A 125 1.09 -8.72 -9.35
CA VAL A 125 0.71 -7.71 -10.33
C VAL A 125 1.78 -6.64 -10.32
N LYS A 126 2.45 -6.42 -11.46
CA LYS A 126 3.59 -5.49 -11.56
C LYS A 126 3.23 -4.08 -11.08
N ALA A 127 2.02 -3.61 -11.40
CA ALA A 127 1.50 -2.31 -10.97
C ALA A 127 1.32 -2.20 -9.44
N PHE A 128 1.29 -3.30 -8.70
CA PHE A 128 1.21 -3.28 -7.23
C PHE A 128 2.56 -3.26 -6.54
N LEU A 129 3.68 -3.39 -7.26
CA LEU A 129 5.01 -3.52 -6.67
C LEU A 129 5.84 -2.27 -6.91
N CYS A 130 6.35 -1.67 -5.83
CA CYS A 130 7.31 -0.58 -5.93
C CYS A 130 8.73 -1.17 -6.07
N PRO A 131 9.47 -0.89 -7.16
CA PRO A 131 10.85 -1.39 -7.34
C PRO A 131 11.85 -0.94 -6.26
N SER A 132 11.56 0.12 -5.49
CA SER A 132 12.41 0.53 -4.36
C SER A 132 12.22 -0.33 -3.11
N ASP A 133 11.19 -1.19 -3.03
CA ASP A 133 11.01 -2.08 -1.89
C ASP A 133 11.92 -3.32 -2.04
N PRO A 134 12.93 -3.50 -1.17
CA PRO A 134 13.90 -4.58 -1.25
C PRO A 134 13.35 -5.92 -0.74
N SER A 135 12.13 -5.96 -0.18
CA SER A 135 11.56 -7.16 0.42
C SER A 135 11.29 -8.23 -0.64
N ALA A 136 12.03 -9.32 -0.57
CA ALA A 136 11.73 -10.55 -1.28
C ALA A 136 10.75 -11.45 -0.50
N ALA A 137 10.31 -11.02 0.68
CA ALA A 137 9.50 -11.83 1.57
C ALA A 137 8.14 -12.19 0.95
N ARG A 138 7.68 -13.39 1.27
CA ARG A 138 6.36 -13.90 0.90
C ARG A 138 5.78 -14.70 2.05
N VAL A 139 4.48 -14.57 2.26
CA VAL A 139 3.75 -15.42 3.20
C VAL A 139 3.63 -16.83 2.65
N SER A 140 3.42 -17.80 3.54
CA SER A 140 3.21 -19.21 3.16
C SER A 140 2.21 -19.35 2.01
N GLY A 141 2.57 -20.20 1.04
CA GLY A 141 1.84 -20.32 -0.22
C GLY A 141 2.21 -19.28 -1.27
N ASN A 142 3.35 -18.58 -1.13
CA ASN A 142 3.93 -17.70 -2.16
C ASN A 142 3.00 -16.60 -2.65
N GLN A 143 2.22 -15.99 -1.76
CA GLN A 143 1.14 -15.09 -2.14
C GLN A 143 1.64 -13.78 -2.76
N GLY A 144 0.80 -13.17 -3.59
CA GLY A 144 1.07 -11.94 -4.31
C GLY A 144 1.07 -10.72 -3.39
N ARG A 145 1.89 -9.75 -3.75
CA ARG A 145 2.28 -8.65 -2.86
C ARG A 145 1.75 -7.30 -3.35
N CYS A 146 1.73 -6.31 -2.46
CA CYS A 146 1.25 -4.96 -2.75
C CYS A 146 1.97 -3.90 -1.91
N ASN A 147 2.37 -2.80 -2.55
CA ASN A 147 3.00 -1.63 -1.94
C ASN A 147 2.08 -0.41 -1.89
N TYR A 148 0.83 -0.51 -2.37
CA TYR A 148 -0.06 0.63 -2.53
C TYR A 148 -1.42 0.35 -1.89
N PHE A 149 -1.67 1.02 -0.78
CA PHE A 149 -2.88 0.82 0.00
C PHE A 149 -3.85 1.98 -0.23
N GLY A 150 -5.15 1.68 -0.15
CA GLY A 150 -6.21 2.69 -0.24
C GLY A 150 -6.37 3.47 1.06
N SER A 151 -6.72 4.76 0.98
CA SER A 151 -7.02 5.59 2.13
C SER A 151 -8.43 5.36 2.69
N ILE A 152 -8.53 5.04 3.98
CA ILE A 152 -9.81 5.02 4.73
C ILE A 152 -10.13 6.35 5.42
N GLY A 153 -9.22 7.33 5.36
CA GLY A 153 -9.40 8.66 5.94
C GLY A 153 -8.59 8.91 7.20
N ASN A 154 -9.02 9.88 8.00
CA ASN A 154 -8.30 10.36 9.19
C ASN A 154 -8.74 9.66 10.49
N SER A 155 -9.41 8.52 10.37
CA SER A 155 -9.85 7.67 11.47
C SER A 155 -9.10 6.34 11.43
N PRO A 156 -8.77 5.75 12.60
CA PRO A 156 -8.31 4.37 12.62
C PRO A 156 -9.41 3.39 12.20
N GLN A 157 -10.67 3.80 12.29
CA GLN A 157 -11.82 2.93 12.07
C GLN A 157 -12.08 2.73 10.58
N ALA A 158 -12.04 1.48 10.14
CA ALA A 158 -12.41 1.09 8.79
C ALA A 158 -13.89 1.32 8.46
N ARG A 159 -14.75 1.33 9.50
CA ARG A 159 -16.19 1.60 9.43
C ARG A 159 -16.53 2.96 10.02
N GLU A 160 -15.83 4.00 9.62
CA GLU A 160 -16.12 5.32 10.13
C GLU A 160 -17.56 5.72 9.74
N THR A 161 -18.28 6.32 10.69
CA THR A 161 -19.65 6.81 10.54
C THR A 161 -19.70 8.33 10.46
N ASP A 162 -18.68 9.00 11.00
CA ASP A 162 -18.51 10.44 10.85
C ASP A 162 -17.98 10.79 9.45
N ARG A 163 -18.83 11.42 8.63
CA ARG A 163 -18.51 11.78 7.25
C ARG A 163 -17.30 12.74 7.15
N THR A 164 -17.04 13.53 8.19
CA THR A 164 -15.90 14.46 8.20
C THR A 164 -14.55 13.76 8.33
N ARG A 165 -14.57 12.46 8.63
CA ARG A 165 -13.37 11.65 8.89
C ARG A 165 -13.13 10.56 7.85
N MET A 166 -14.12 10.29 7.00
CA MET A 166 -14.07 9.23 5.99
C MET A 166 -13.17 9.59 4.83
N GLY A 167 -12.34 8.63 4.43
CA GLY A 167 -11.68 8.64 3.14
C GLY A 167 -12.50 7.95 2.06
N ILE A 168 -11.89 7.81 0.89
CA ILE A 168 -12.53 7.24 -0.30
C ILE A 168 -12.85 5.77 -0.11
N PHE A 169 -11.95 5.01 0.49
CA PHE A 169 -12.10 3.57 0.67
C PHE A 169 -12.60 3.17 2.06
N ASN A 170 -13.20 4.11 2.81
CA ASN A 170 -13.90 3.78 4.05
C ASN A 170 -14.93 2.68 3.80
N VAL A 171 -14.92 1.65 4.62
CA VAL A 171 -15.76 0.46 4.48
C VAL A 171 -16.91 0.56 5.47
N GLN A 172 -18.05 1.07 5.04
CA GLN A 172 -19.27 0.88 5.82
C GLN A 172 -19.78 -0.53 5.57
N VAL A 173 -19.96 -1.29 6.65
CA VAL A 173 -20.73 -2.54 6.61
C VAL A 173 -21.99 -2.44 7.45
N SER A 174 -23.03 -3.17 7.11
CA SER A 174 -24.23 -3.36 7.95
C SER A 174 -24.25 -4.78 8.50
N GLY A 175 -24.53 -4.97 9.79
CA GLY A 175 -24.85 -6.29 10.37
C GLY A 175 -23.69 -7.24 10.76
N GLY A 176 -22.45 -6.78 10.95
CA GLY A 176 -21.35 -7.67 11.42
C GLY A 176 -19.99 -6.97 11.52
N THR A 177 -18.89 -7.71 11.75
CA THR A 177 -17.53 -7.18 11.58
C THR A 177 -17.12 -7.27 10.10
N PRO A 178 -16.33 -6.32 9.54
CA PRO A 178 -15.75 -6.37 8.19
C PRO A 178 -14.95 -7.64 7.90
N SER A 179 -14.46 -8.29 8.96
CA SER A 179 -13.72 -9.55 8.99
C SER A 179 -14.64 -10.76 9.24
N SER A 180 -15.96 -10.61 9.20
CA SER A 180 -16.92 -11.72 9.31
C SER A 180 -17.88 -11.62 8.13
N GLY A 181 -18.05 -12.70 7.36
CA GLY A 181 -18.74 -12.69 6.07
C GLY A 181 -20.23 -12.31 6.11
N GLY A 182 -20.79 -12.05 7.29
CA GLY A 182 -22.18 -11.60 7.46
C GLY A 182 -22.46 -10.12 7.18
N ALA A 183 -21.45 -9.28 6.91
CA ALA A 183 -21.65 -7.83 6.82
C ALA A 183 -21.77 -7.32 5.37
N VAL A 184 -22.89 -6.68 5.01
CA VAL A 184 -23.12 -6.09 3.67
C VAL A 184 -22.29 -4.81 3.54
N VAL A 185 -21.47 -4.65 2.48
CA VAL A 185 -20.80 -3.35 2.21
C VAL A 185 -21.82 -2.35 1.70
N THR A 186 -21.92 -1.21 2.38
CA THR A 186 -22.87 -0.14 2.07
C THR A 186 -22.19 1.15 1.60
N SER A 187 -20.85 1.22 1.67
CA SER A 187 -20.10 2.40 1.24
C SER A 187 -19.90 2.41 -0.26
N VAL A 188 -20.81 3.09 -0.96
CA VAL A 188 -20.65 3.53 -2.35
C VAL A 188 -20.18 4.98 -2.31
N VAL A 189 -19.10 5.30 -3.03
CA VAL A 189 -18.57 6.66 -3.14
C VAL A 189 -18.56 7.06 -4.61
N ARG A 190 -19.19 8.17 -4.94
CA ARG A 190 -19.13 8.77 -6.27
C ARG A 190 -18.14 9.92 -6.24
N ILE A 191 -17.64 10.32 -7.42
CA ILE A 191 -16.76 11.50 -7.53
C ILE A 191 -17.45 12.75 -6.95
N LEU A 192 -18.76 12.89 -7.14
CA LEU A 192 -19.57 13.98 -6.58
C LEU A 192 -19.66 13.99 -5.05
N ASP A 193 -19.37 12.87 -4.38
CA ASP A 193 -19.41 12.79 -2.93
C ASP A 193 -18.09 13.29 -2.28
N VAL A 194 -17.12 13.73 -3.08
CA VAL A 194 -15.81 14.26 -2.65
C VAL A 194 -15.86 15.79 -2.61
N SER A 195 -16.47 16.35 -1.56
CA SER A 195 -16.66 17.79 -1.40
C SER A 195 -15.38 18.55 -1.09
N ASP A 196 -14.34 17.89 -0.58
CA ASP A 196 -13.04 18.52 -0.24
C ASP A 196 -12.16 18.77 -1.49
N GLY A 197 -12.65 18.32 -2.66
CA GLY A 197 -11.98 18.45 -3.94
C GLY A 197 -11.16 17.21 -4.31
N THR A 198 -11.35 16.72 -5.53
CA THR A 198 -10.72 15.49 -6.02
C THR A 198 -9.19 15.58 -6.08
N SER A 199 -8.62 16.77 -6.24
CA SER A 199 -7.18 17.02 -6.27
C SER A 199 -6.54 17.13 -4.87
N ASN A 200 -7.36 17.15 -3.82
CA ASN A 200 -6.97 17.36 -2.42
C ASN A 200 -7.31 16.15 -1.54
N THR A 201 -8.16 15.24 -1.99
CA THR A 201 -8.42 13.97 -1.30
C THR A 201 -7.50 12.86 -1.81
N ALA A 202 -6.72 12.28 -0.91
CA ALA A 202 -5.85 11.14 -1.16
C ALA A 202 -6.65 9.84 -1.33
N MET A 203 -6.28 9.08 -2.34
CA MET A 203 -6.90 7.82 -2.72
C MET A 203 -5.97 6.64 -2.39
N PHE A 204 -4.73 6.67 -2.87
CA PHE A 204 -3.73 5.63 -2.61
C PHE A 204 -2.43 6.23 -2.10
N SER A 205 -1.70 5.48 -1.29
CA SER A 205 -0.35 5.85 -0.87
C SER A 205 0.53 4.63 -0.74
N GLU A 206 1.83 4.88 -0.76
CA GLU A 206 2.86 3.86 -0.57
C GLU A 206 2.86 3.32 0.86
N ILE A 207 3.06 2.01 0.98
CA ILE A 207 3.39 1.32 2.22
C ILE A 207 4.66 0.49 2.02
N LYS A 208 5.37 0.26 3.13
CA LYS A 208 6.44 -0.74 3.19
C LYS A 208 5.85 -2.10 3.50
N ARG A 209 6.20 -3.10 2.70
CA ARG A 209 5.72 -4.48 2.93
C ARG A 209 6.47 -5.11 4.08
N SER A 210 5.87 -6.12 4.69
CA SER A 210 6.56 -6.90 5.71
C SER A 210 7.77 -7.66 5.17
N MET A 211 8.70 -7.98 6.05
CA MET A 211 9.92 -8.73 5.78
C MET A 211 9.94 -10.09 6.51
N LEU A 212 8.91 -10.92 6.31
CA LEU A 212 8.68 -12.22 7.01
C LEU A 212 9.91 -13.10 7.31
N ALA A 213 11.03 -12.95 6.59
CA ALA A 213 12.27 -13.66 6.87
C ALA A 213 13.04 -13.18 8.12
N SER A 214 12.74 -11.99 8.66
CA SER A 214 13.33 -11.53 9.94
C SER A 214 12.48 -12.02 11.11
N ASN A 215 12.65 -13.29 11.50
CA ASN A 215 12.04 -13.88 12.70
C ASN A 215 12.57 -13.28 14.03
N THR A 216 13.23 -12.12 14.02
CA THR A 216 13.67 -11.46 15.25
C THR A 216 12.48 -10.74 15.84
N THR A 217 11.94 -11.23 16.95
CA THR A 217 10.85 -10.56 17.66
C THR A 217 11.40 -9.41 18.50
N PRO A 218 10.94 -8.15 18.33
CA PRO A 218 10.09 -7.65 17.26
C PRO A 218 10.93 -7.23 16.03
N PRO A 219 10.47 -7.50 14.79
CA PRO A 219 11.13 -7.01 13.59
C PRO A 219 11.02 -5.49 13.55
N ASP A 220 11.79 -4.83 12.67
CA ASP A 220 11.67 -3.38 12.41
C ASP A 220 10.20 -2.94 12.49
N PRO A 221 9.85 -2.03 13.42
CA PRO A 221 8.46 -1.67 13.72
C PRO A 221 7.71 -1.11 12.51
N THR A 222 8.43 -0.67 11.47
CA THR A 222 7.86 -0.13 10.23
C THR A 222 7.40 -1.19 9.23
N HIS A 223 7.56 -2.48 9.55
CA HIS A 223 7.26 -3.63 8.69
C HIS A 223 6.20 -4.58 9.26
N VAL A 224 5.61 -4.26 10.42
CA VAL A 224 4.67 -5.13 11.14
C VAL A 224 3.50 -4.32 11.67
N LEU A 225 2.34 -4.96 11.84
CA LEU A 225 1.24 -4.39 12.61
C LEU A 225 1.20 -5.04 13.99
N ALA A 226 1.43 -4.26 15.04
CA ALA A 226 1.29 -4.72 16.42
C ALA A 226 -0.19 -4.80 16.81
N ILE A 227 -0.55 -5.83 17.58
CA ILE A 227 -1.88 -5.97 18.17
C ILE A 227 -1.78 -5.63 19.65
N PRO A 228 -2.15 -4.40 20.06
CA PRO A 228 -2.15 -4.02 21.47
C PRO A 228 -3.35 -4.62 22.21
N ASN A 229 -3.30 -4.64 23.54
CA ASN A 229 -4.48 -4.93 24.36
C ASN A 229 -5.59 -3.89 24.08
N LEU A 230 -6.84 -4.39 24.00
CA LEU A 230 -8.01 -3.85 23.26
C LEU A 230 -8.39 -2.36 23.43
N SER A 231 -7.89 -1.64 24.44
CA SER A 231 -8.34 -0.28 24.77
C SER A 231 -7.55 0.86 24.11
N ALA A 232 -6.45 0.59 23.40
CA ALA A 232 -5.47 1.62 23.03
C ALA A 232 -5.66 2.31 21.64
N ILE A 233 -6.59 1.85 20.80
CA ILE A 233 -6.68 2.33 19.38
C ILE A 233 -7.71 3.48 19.21
N LEU A 234 -8.49 3.85 20.25
CA LEU A 234 -9.56 4.87 20.19
C LEU A 234 -9.04 6.29 19.96
N ASP A 235 -7.98 6.67 20.65
CA ASP A 235 -7.53 8.06 20.67
C ASP A 235 -6.02 8.16 20.45
N TYR A 236 -5.50 7.59 19.36
CA TYR A 236 -4.12 7.89 18.99
C TYR A 236 -4.02 9.32 18.45
N PRO A 237 -3.54 10.24 19.30
CA PRO A 237 -2.25 10.86 19.01
C PRO A 237 -1.45 11.16 20.30
N ALA A 238 -0.80 10.19 20.97
CA ALA A 238 0.13 10.50 22.07
C ALA A 238 1.08 9.35 22.45
N THR A 239 2.39 9.64 22.46
CA THR A 239 3.47 9.11 23.33
C THR A 239 3.82 7.61 23.44
N GLY A 240 3.19 6.66 22.73
CA GLY A 240 3.55 5.23 22.89
C GLY A 240 3.61 4.39 21.60
N ASN A 241 4.58 3.48 21.52
CA ASN A 241 4.55 2.36 20.57
C ASN A 241 3.40 1.42 20.94
N CYS A 242 2.68 0.89 19.94
CA CYS A 242 1.71 -0.17 20.17
C CYS A 242 2.41 -1.40 20.73
N GLY A 243 2.16 -1.67 22.02
CA GLY A 243 2.89 -2.66 22.83
C GLY A 243 3.05 -3.99 22.11
N THR A 244 4.27 -4.53 22.13
CA THR A 244 4.71 -5.62 21.23
C THR A 244 4.47 -7.01 21.81
N THR A 245 3.24 -7.36 22.19
CA THR A 245 2.95 -8.72 22.67
C THR A 245 2.65 -9.68 21.54
N THR A 246 1.97 -9.22 20.48
CA THR A 246 1.68 -9.99 19.26
C THR A 246 1.73 -9.09 18.02
N SER A 247 2.10 -9.63 16.87
CA SER A 247 2.23 -8.87 15.61
C SER A 247 1.79 -9.67 14.39
N ILE A 248 1.31 -8.93 13.40
CA ILE A 248 1.00 -9.40 12.05
C ILE A 248 2.17 -9.03 11.14
N ASN A 249 2.80 -10.06 10.58
CA ASN A 249 4.00 -9.93 9.76
C ASN A 249 3.71 -10.11 8.25
N TYR A 250 2.49 -9.87 7.79
CA TYR A 250 2.12 -10.05 6.38
C TYR A 250 1.53 -8.79 5.73
N ALA A 251 1.76 -7.61 6.32
CA ALA A 251 1.40 -6.32 5.73
C ALA A 251 1.92 -6.22 4.28
N GLY A 252 1.01 -6.00 3.34
CA GLY A 252 1.35 -5.88 1.91
C GLY A 252 1.85 -7.17 1.25
N LEU A 253 1.68 -8.34 1.87
CA LEU A 253 2.07 -9.64 1.32
C LEU A 253 0.88 -10.49 0.83
N GLN A 254 -0.33 -9.91 0.79
CA GLN A 254 -1.56 -10.55 0.33
C GLN A 254 -2.46 -9.52 -0.39
N TYR A 255 -2.14 -9.13 -1.62
CA TYR A 255 -2.87 -8.04 -2.30
C TYR A 255 -4.37 -8.33 -2.43
N PHE A 256 -4.77 -9.60 -2.50
CA PHE A 256 -6.11 -10.01 -2.90
C PHE A 256 -7.13 -9.99 -1.75
N ARG A 257 -6.63 -9.99 -0.51
CA ARG A 257 -7.42 -10.16 0.70
C ARG A 257 -7.88 -8.79 1.19
N GLY A 258 -9.19 -8.59 1.27
CA GLY A 258 -9.82 -7.42 1.86
C GLY A 258 -9.93 -7.54 3.38
N ALA A 259 -8.90 -8.02 4.08
CA ALA A 259 -8.84 -7.90 5.53
C ALA A 259 -8.55 -6.42 5.84
N VAL A 260 -9.63 -5.65 5.98
CA VAL A 260 -9.55 -4.19 6.10
C VAL A 260 -8.55 -3.86 7.20
N ASN A 261 -7.73 -2.84 6.96
CA ASN A 261 -6.61 -2.41 7.79
C ASN A 261 -5.36 -3.30 7.88
N ALA A 262 -5.37 -4.56 7.42
CA ALA A 262 -4.19 -5.42 7.44
C ALA A 262 -3.47 -5.51 6.08
N THR A 263 -4.24 -5.56 4.97
CA THR A 263 -3.70 -6.02 3.68
C THR A 263 -4.04 -5.15 2.47
N SER A 264 -4.91 -4.14 2.61
CA SER A 264 -5.45 -3.39 1.47
C SER A 264 -5.57 -1.88 1.67
N VAL A 265 -5.62 -1.40 2.92
CA VAL A 265 -5.89 0.01 3.25
C VAL A 265 -5.02 0.53 4.38
N TYR A 266 -4.85 1.84 4.41
CA TYR A 266 -4.11 2.60 5.43
C TYR A 266 -4.94 3.81 5.91
N SER A 267 -4.53 4.43 7.01
CA SER A 267 -5.19 5.63 7.57
C SER A 267 -4.23 6.83 7.65
N HIS A 268 -4.76 8.04 7.51
CA HIS A 268 -4.00 9.30 7.64
C HIS A 268 -3.73 9.69 9.10
N THR A 269 -3.81 8.73 10.01
CA THR A 269 -3.72 8.97 11.46
C THR A 269 -2.30 9.10 11.97
N MET A 270 -1.31 8.69 11.16
CA MET A 270 0.12 8.73 11.47
C MET A 270 0.87 9.60 10.46
N GLU A 271 2.01 10.14 10.89
CA GLU A 271 2.94 10.86 10.03
C GLU A 271 3.49 9.95 8.92
N ILE A 272 3.81 10.57 7.79
CA ILE A 272 4.48 9.90 6.66
C ILE A 272 5.83 9.37 7.13
N ASN A 273 6.18 8.15 6.69
CA ASN A 273 7.43 7.49 7.04
C ASN A 273 7.68 7.36 8.57
N SER A 274 6.61 7.42 9.37
CA SER A 274 6.66 7.29 10.83
C SER A 274 7.49 6.07 11.24
N LYS A 275 8.39 6.27 12.19
CA LYS A 275 9.22 5.19 12.77
C LYS A 275 8.50 4.39 13.85
N LYS A 276 7.30 4.80 14.22
CA LYS A 276 6.47 4.11 15.20
C LYS A 276 5.85 2.87 14.57
N THR A 277 5.63 1.85 15.40
CA THR A 277 4.97 0.61 14.98
C THR A 277 3.53 0.89 14.55
N ASP A 278 3.10 0.29 13.44
CA ASP A 278 1.68 0.28 13.09
C ASP A 278 0.89 -0.54 14.10
N CYS A 279 -0.39 -0.22 14.21
CA CYS A 279 -1.25 -0.78 15.22
C CYS A 279 -2.53 -1.28 14.59
N ILE A 280 -3.00 -2.44 15.00
CA ILE A 280 -4.29 -2.98 14.57
C ILE A 280 -4.98 -3.70 15.73
N ASP A 281 -6.29 -3.55 15.87
CA ASP A 281 -7.03 -4.28 16.90
C ASP A 281 -7.22 -5.75 16.52
N ALA A 282 -7.50 -6.59 17.51
CA ALA A 282 -7.75 -8.02 17.28
C ALA A 282 -8.98 -8.28 16.38
N SER A 283 -9.86 -7.29 16.20
CA SER A 283 -11.03 -7.39 15.32
C SER A 283 -10.75 -7.05 13.85
N PHE A 284 -9.55 -6.52 13.55
CA PHE A 284 -9.14 -6.03 12.23
C PHE A 284 -10.05 -4.93 11.68
N THR A 285 -10.66 -4.14 12.57
CA THR A 285 -11.56 -3.06 12.18
C THR A 285 -10.96 -1.69 12.42
N ARG A 286 -9.87 -1.63 13.19
CA ARG A 286 -9.27 -0.38 13.64
C ARG A 286 -7.76 -0.46 13.54
N ALA A 287 -7.15 0.44 12.77
CA ALA A 287 -5.70 0.49 12.65
C ALA A 287 -5.13 1.88 12.40
N HIS A 288 -3.95 2.07 12.96
CA HIS A 288 -3.01 3.12 12.60
C HIS A 288 -1.97 2.48 11.69
N HIS A 289 -2.08 2.73 10.39
CA HIS A 289 -1.14 2.21 9.40
C HIS A 289 -0.56 3.41 8.65
N ALA A 290 0.72 3.69 8.88
CA ALA A 290 1.38 4.84 8.27
C ALA A 290 1.67 4.58 6.78
N SER A 291 1.54 5.62 5.96
CA SER A 291 2.16 5.62 4.64
C SER A 291 3.67 5.64 4.78
N ARG A 292 4.35 4.74 4.07
CA ARG A 292 5.82 4.62 4.10
C ARG A 292 6.36 4.24 2.74
N SER A 293 7.53 4.75 2.40
CA SER A 293 8.27 4.37 1.19
C SER A 293 9.76 4.18 1.49
N TYR A 294 10.49 3.66 0.52
CA TYR A 294 11.96 3.64 0.54
C TYR A 294 12.57 4.87 -0.17
N HIS A 295 11.73 5.76 -0.70
CA HIS A 295 12.17 7.00 -1.31
C HIS A 295 12.66 7.97 -0.24
N THR A 296 13.70 8.74 -0.57
CA THR A 296 14.23 9.74 0.35
C THR A 296 13.26 10.92 0.46
N GLY A 297 12.83 11.22 1.69
CA GLY A 297 12.15 12.47 2.05
C GLY A 297 10.64 12.49 1.87
N GLY A 298 9.97 11.36 1.62
CA GLY A 298 8.52 11.34 1.44
C GLY A 298 7.93 10.04 0.91
N VAL A 299 6.67 10.13 0.49
CA VAL A 299 5.91 9.05 -0.17
C VAL A 299 5.20 9.60 -1.39
N ASN A 300 5.00 8.76 -2.41
CA ASN A 300 4.09 9.09 -3.50
C ASN A 300 2.65 8.78 -3.08
N THR A 301 1.75 9.72 -3.34
CA THR A 301 0.32 9.62 -3.02
C THR A 301 -0.49 9.96 -4.27
N CYS A 302 -1.44 9.09 -4.62
CA CYS A 302 -2.43 9.32 -5.66
C CYS A 302 -3.65 10.01 -5.06
N PHE A 303 -4.16 11.02 -5.76
CA PHE A 303 -5.38 11.75 -5.43
C PHE A 303 -6.56 11.23 -6.24
N VAL A 304 -7.77 11.64 -5.87
CA VAL A 304 -9.01 11.21 -6.52
C VAL A 304 -9.12 11.65 -7.96
N ASP A 305 -8.47 12.74 -8.34
CA ASP A 305 -8.38 13.20 -9.75
C ASP A 305 -7.36 12.40 -10.59
N GLY A 306 -6.72 11.38 -10.01
CA GLY A 306 -5.68 10.58 -10.66
C GLY A 306 -4.30 11.24 -10.68
N SER A 307 -4.15 12.46 -10.14
CA SER A 307 -2.85 13.10 -9.99
C SER A 307 -2.03 12.36 -8.92
N VAL A 308 -0.71 12.29 -9.12
CA VAL A 308 0.21 11.70 -8.14
C VAL A 308 1.19 12.77 -7.72
N LYS A 309 1.27 13.03 -6.42
CA LYS A 309 2.16 14.00 -5.81
C LYS A 309 3.09 13.30 -4.83
N PHE A 310 4.27 13.87 -4.65
CA PHE A 310 5.19 13.39 -3.63
C PHE A 310 5.02 14.21 -2.37
N MET A 311 4.56 13.55 -1.32
CA MET A 311 4.25 14.14 -0.03
C MET A 311 5.48 14.06 0.86
N ARG A 312 5.96 15.20 1.34
CA ARG A 312 7.21 15.25 2.12
C ARG A 312 7.03 14.74 3.54
N ASP A 313 8.10 14.18 4.10
CA ASP A 313 8.11 13.68 5.49
C ASP A 313 7.79 14.76 6.54
N ASN A 314 8.09 16.03 6.22
CA ASN A 314 7.89 17.16 7.14
C ASN A 314 6.53 17.85 7.00
N ILE A 315 5.59 17.27 6.24
CA ILE A 315 4.22 17.76 6.18
C ILE A 315 3.59 17.74 7.58
N SER A 316 2.82 18.77 7.93
CA SER A 316 2.13 18.75 9.22
C SER A 316 1.14 17.59 9.30
N LEU A 317 1.07 16.91 10.44
CA LEU A 317 0.13 15.80 10.62
C LEU A 317 -1.33 16.25 10.43
N LEU A 318 -1.66 17.49 10.79
CA LEU A 318 -2.99 18.05 10.54
C LEU A 318 -3.30 18.13 9.05
N LEU A 319 -2.38 18.69 8.26
CA LEU A 319 -2.54 18.76 6.81
C LEU A 319 -2.65 17.36 6.20
N TRP A 320 -1.80 16.42 6.64
CA TRP A 320 -1.88 15.03 6.19
C TRP A 320 -3.23 14.40 6.51
N LYS A 321 -3.78 14.63 7.71
CA LYS A 321 -5.13 14.17 8.09
C LYS A 321 -6.22 14.75 7.19
N ASN A 322 -6.16 16.03 6.88
CA ASN A 322 -7.13 16.71 6.01
C ASN A 322 -7.06 16.20 4.57
N LEU A 323 -5.88 15.81 4.08
CA LEU A 323 -5.78 15.16 2.76
C LEU A 323 -6.43 13.77 2.73
N GLY A 324 -6.68 13.15 3.89
CA GLY A 324 -7.32 11.83 3.96
C GLY A 324 -8.84 11.87 3.82
N THR A 325 -9.46 13.02 4.06
CA THR A 325 -10.93 13.16 4.13
C THR A 325 -11.52 13.46 2.76
N ARG A 326 -12.73 12.96 2.54
CA ARG A 326 -13.52 13.27 1.32
C ARG A 326 -14.57 14.35 1.55
N SER A 327 -14.95 14.58 2.82
CA SER A 327 -15.99 15.53 3.20
C SER A 327 -15.77 16.17 4.58
N GLY A 328 -14.52 16.50 4.93
CA GLY A 328 -14.14 17.23 6.14
C GLY A 328 -14.33 18.75 6.04
N GLY A 329 -14.43 19.31 4.82
CA GLY A 329 -14.66 20.73 4.57
C GLY A 329 -13.42 21.60 4.73
N GLU A 330 -12.22 21.00 4.76
CA GLU A 330 -10.97 21.74 4.96
C GLU A 330 -10.53 22.46 3.67
N VAL A 331 -10.07 23.72 3.81
CA VAL A 331 -9.42 24.43 2.72
C VAL A 331 -7.93 24.14 2.77
N ILE A 332 -7.42 23.53 1.71
CA ILE A 332 -6.05 23.05 1.63
C ILE A 332 -5.28 23.88 0.59
N ASP A 333 -4.20 24.55 1.02
CA ASP A 333 -3.32 25.30 0.13
C ASP A 333 -2.25 24.40 -0.49
N SER A 334 -2.16 24.44 -1.82
CA SER A 334 -1.20 23.71 -2.63
C SER A 334 0.27 23.98 -2.31
N SER A 335 0.58 25.11 -1.67
CA SER A 335 1.94 25.46 -1.27
C SER A 335 2.48 24.63 -0.10
N GLN A 336 1.63 23.87 0.59
CA GLN A 336 1.93 23.24 1.88
C GLN A 336 2.32 21.74 1.80
N TYR A 337 2.34 21.13 0.61
CA TYR A 337 2.69 19.71 0.39
C TYR A 337 4.17 19.47 0.03
#